data_AF-A0A8J7X321-F1
#
_entry.id   AF-A0A8J7X321-F1
#
_cell.length_a   1.000
_cell.length_b   1.000
_cell.length_c   1.000
_cell.angle_alpha   90.00
_cell.angle_beta   90.00
_cell.angle_gamma   90.00
#
_symmetry.space_group_name_H-M   'P 1'
#
loop_
_entity.id
_entity.type
_entity.pdbx_description
1 polymer ?
#
loop_
_entity_poly.entity_id
_entity_poly.type
_entity_poly.pdbx_seq_one_letter_code
_entity_poly.pdbx_strand_id
1 'polypeptide(L)'
;FKAIMSYKDPELLRLTATAKRALLEFGVDDPKKHVIVIEKKPGHGLIDYGIVLVQKTPFSKNEVDTIMDEVGLSSRLIVKYAPGYRQTSEYVKVLSNEDYDLEYSIKNLQDITPTTDDRPFFYDFSVDHSFVTGSVRMQLLLVMPLLVLVLIKRVWIDKKIIDLKWSAYFLLIGLGYMLVEAGLIQKLNIFIGNPIYSISLVLFSLMLCGGVGSVLCARLKRMEFLGMLLFFTLYLLVLSMRLQEVLDIMATAGTLVKLMFTMIILAPASLVMGMFLPRGLDKIRVASAEADNLQITNSEHSCNREMPFYWCINLISSTASISLAMVISVQYGFQATLIGGWCVYMLTSLIYFIKK
;
A
#
# COMPACT_ATOMS: atom_id res chain seq x y z
N PHE A 1 -22.38 -2.63 -22.20
CA PHE A 1 -21.12 -1.89 -21.96
C PHE A 1 -21.07 -1.35 -20.53
N LYS A 2 -19.87 -1.09 -19.99
CA LYS A 2 -19.67 -0.18 -18.85
C LYS A 2 -19.36 1.21 -19.40
N ALA A 3 -19.96 2.25 -18.83
CA ALA A 3 -19.65 3.64 -19.12
C ALA A 3 -18.88 4.23 -17.93
N ILE A 4 -17.71 4.81 -18.20
CA ILE A 4 -16.87 5.40 -17.17
C ILE A 4 -16.65 6.86 -17.54
N MET A 5 -17.03 7.77 -16.64
CA MET A 5 -16.91 9.22 -16.81
C MET A 5 -15.65 9.74 -16.13
N SER A 6 -15.00 10.72 -16.76
CA SER A 6 -13.83 11.43 -16.24
C SER A 6 -13.84 12.89 -16.73
N TYR A 7 -13.08 13.77 -16.08
CA TYR A 7 -13.24 15.22 -16.20
C TYR A 7 -12.09 15.95 -16.92
N LYS A 8 -10.97 15.27 -17.18
CA LYS A 8 -9.80 15.89 -17.83
C LYS A 8 -9.23 15.00 -18.93
N ASP A 9 -8.65 15.62 -19.96
CA ASP A 9 -8.06 14.90 -21.11
C ASP A 9 -7.02 13.82 -20.70
N PRO A 10 -6.10 14.07 -19.75
CA PRO A 10 -5.13 13.05 -19.34
C PRO A 10 -5.77 11.88 -18.60
N GLU A 11 -6.83 12.15 -17.83
CA GLU A 11 -7.59 11.10 -17.16
C GLU A 11 -8.31 10.21 -18.18
N LEU A 12 -8.87 10.79 -19.26
CA LEU A 12 -9.50 10.03 -20.36
C LEU A 12 -8.49 9.16 -21.12
N LEU A 13 -7.28 9.68 -21.39
CA LEU A 13 -6.22 8.90 -22.02
C LEU A 13 -5.77 7.74 -21.14
N ARG A 14 -5.53 7.99 -19.85
CA ARG A 14 -5.20 6.94 -18.87
C ARG A 14 -6.32 5.91 -18.72
N LEU A 15 -7.58 6.36 -18.70
CA LEU A 15 -8.74 5.48 -18.64
C LEU A 15 -8.83 4.58 -19.88
N THR A 16 -8.52 5.12 -21.06
CA THR A 16 -8.45 4.37 -22.32
C THR A 16 -7.30 3.34 -22.29
N ALA A 17 -6.11 3.73 -21.81
CA ALA A 17 -4.99 2.83 -21.64
C ALA A 17 -5.30 1.71 -20.63
N THR A 18 -5.95 2.05 -19.52
CA THR A 18 -6.40 1.10 -18.49
C THR A 18 -7.44 0.12 -19.06
N ALA A 19 -8.40 0.61 -19.85
CA ALA A 19 -9.38 -0.23 -20.53
C ALA A 19 -8.72 -1.21 -21.51
N LYS A 20 -7.77 -0.74 -22.32
CA LYS A 20 -6.97 -1.59 -23.22
C LYS A 20 -6.25 -2.70 -22.45
N ARG A 21 -5.55 -2.34 -21.37
CA ARG A 21 -4.80 -3.30 -20.54
C ARG A 21 -5.74 -4.36 -19.94
N ALA A 22 -6.86 -3.93 -19.36
CA ALA A 22 -7.84 -4.84 -18.78
C ALA A 22 -8.44 -5.79 -19.84
N LEU A 23 -8.74 -5.31 -21.05
CA LEU A 23 -9.23 -6.14 -22.15
C LEU A 23 -8.21 -7.22 -22.55
N LEU A 24 -6.93 -6.85 -22.67
CA LEU A 24 -5.85 -7.80 -22.96
C LEU A 24 -5.72 -8.87 -21.85
N GLU A 25 -5.83 -8.47 -20.58
CA GLU A 25 -5.81 -9.40 -19.44
C GLU A 25 -7.03 -10.34 -19.40
N PHE A 26 -8.17 -9.91 -19.95
CA PHE A 26 -9.34 -10.77 -20.18
C PHE A 26 -9.23 -11.66 -21.43
N GLY A 27 -8.11 -11.63 -22.16
CA GLY A 27 -7.88 -12.44 -23.35
C GLY A 27 -8.54 -11.89 -24.62
N VAL A 28 -8.78 -10.58 -24.71
CA VAL A 28 -9.29 -9.92 -25.92
C VAL A 28 -8.13 -9.52 -26.83
N ASP A 29 -8.08 -10.08 -28.04
CA ASP A 29 -6.98 -9.87 -29.00
C ASP A 29 -6.92 -8.46 -29.60
N ASP A 30 -8.07 -7.81 -29.80
CA ASP A 30 -8.16 -6.52 -30.51
C ASP A 30 -8.98 -5.48 -29.71
N PRO A 31 -8.39 -4.84 -28.68
CA PRO A 31 -9.09 -3.87 -27.81
C PRO A 31 -9.76 -2.71 -28.54
N LYS A 32 -9.30 -2.37 -29.76
CA LYS A 32 -9.86 -1.31 -30.59
C LYS A 32 -11.35 -1.51 -30.88
N LYS A 33 -11.78 -2.75 -31.04
CA LYS A 33 -13.19 -3.06 -31.32
C LYS A 33 -14.10 -2.95 -30.10
N HIS A 34 -13.53 -2.72 -28.92
CA HIS A 34 -14.20 -2.87 -27.62
C HIS A 34 -14.33 -1.56 -26.85
N VAL A 35 -13.83 -0.45 -27.41
CA VAL A 35 -13.76 0.85 -26.75
C VAL A 35 -14.39 1.93 -27.63
N ILE A 36 -15.17 2.83 -27.04
CA ILE A 36 -15.63 4.09 -27.65
C ILE A 36 -15.30 5.22 -26.69
N VAL A 37 -14.78 6.34 -27.20
CA VAL A 37 -14.45 7.53 -26.41
C VAL A 37 -15.28 8.70 -26.89
N ILE A 38 -16.04 9.29 -25.98
CA ILE A 38 -16.91 10.45 -26.20
C ILE A 38 -16.42 11.56 -25.29
N GLU A 39 -16.32 12.77 -25.81
CA GLU A 39 -16.01 13.95 -25.02
C GLU A 39 -17.09 15.00 -25.19
N LYS A 40 -17.19 15.87 -24.19
CA LYS A 40 -17.91 17.11 -24.32
C LYS A 40 -17.15 18.06 -25.26
N LYS A 41 -17.89 18.79 -26.10
CA LYS A 41 -17.34 19.84 -26.96
C LYS A 41 -16.76 20.96 -26.08
N PRO A 42 -15.55 21.49 -26.42
CA PRO A 42 -14.99 22.65 -25.76
C PRO A 42 -15.98 23.83 -25.80
N GLY A 43 -16.01 24.64 -24.73
CA GLY A 43 -16.82 25.87 -24.66
C GLY A 43 -18.30 25.69 -24.26
N HIS A 44 -18.79 24.46 -24.07
CA HIS A 44 -20.20 24.21 -23.70
C HIS A 44 -20.44 24.02 -22.20
N GLY A 45 -20.28 25.06 -21.37
CA GLY A 45 -20.59 25.02 -19.93
C GLY A 45 -19.35 24.76 -19.05
N LEU A 46 -19.52 24.84 -17.72
CA LEU A 46 -18.42 25.05 -16.77
C LEU A 46 -17.48 23.86 -16.51
N ILE A 47 -17.95 22.62 -16.74
CA ILE A 47 -17.20 21.40 -16.39
C ILE A 47 -16.99 20.58 -17.65
N ASP A 48 -15.74 20.31 -18.01
CA ASP A 48 -15.41 19.38 -19.09
C ASP A 48 -15.45 17.94 -18.59
N TYR A 49 -15.89 17.04 -19.46
CA TYR A 49 -15.98 15.62 -19.16
C TYR A 49 -15.91 14.80 -20.44
N GLY A 50 -15.51 13.55 -20.28
CA GLY A 50 -15.62 12.52 -21.30
C GLY A 50 -16.09 11.21 -20.71
N ILE A 51 -16.45 10.31 -21.61
CA ILE A 51 -17.02 9.01 -21.32
C ILE A 51 -16.26 7.99 -22.16
N VAL A 52 -15.70 6.99 -21.49
CA VAL A 52 -15.16 5.79 -22.14
C VAL A 52 -16.18 4.68 -21.97
N LEU A 53 -16.67 4.16 -23.09
CA LEU A 53 -17.52 2.98 -23.15
C LEU A 53 -16.65 1.77 -23.43
N VAL A 54 -16.78 0.72 -22.61
CA VAL A 54 -16.00 -0.52 -22.75
C VAL A 54 -16.92 -1.73 -22.65
N GLN A 55 -16.70 -2.73 -23.49
CA GLN A 55 -17.38 -4.02 -23.40
C GLN A 55 -16.51 -5.20 -23.80
N LYS A 56 -16.82 -6.37 -23.22
CA LYS A 56 -16.08 -7.62 -23.51
C LYS A 56 -16.32 -8.15 -24.91
N THR A 57 -17.49 -7.88 -25.50
CA THR A 57 -17.81 -8.21 -26.89
C THR A 57 -17.46 -7.04 -27.81
N PRO A 58 -16.99 -7.27 -29.05
CA PRO A 58 -16.71 -6.19 -29.97
C PRO A 58 -18.00 -5.42 -30.28
N PHE A 59 -17.94 -4.10 -30.36
CA PHE A 59 -19.06 -3.27 -30.81
C PHE A 59 -19.43 -3.63 -32.25
N SER A 60 -20.72 -3.92 -32.46
CA SER A 60 -21.27 -4.11 -33.79
C SER A 60 -21.38 -2.79 -34.52
N LYS A 61 -21.40 -2.82 -35.85
CA LYS A 61 -21.55 -1.61 -36.67
C LYS A 61 -22.84 -0.84 -36.32
N ASN A 62 -23.95 -1.55 -36.14
CA ASN A 62 -25.23 -0.92 -35.77
C ASN A 62 -25.17 -0.20 -34.42
N GLU A 63 -24.47 -0.76 -33.43
CA GLU A 63 -24.28 -0.10 -32.13
C GLU A 63 -23.43 1.16 -32.26
N VAL A 64 -22.34 1.09 -33.03
CA VAL A 64 -21.49 2.25 -33.29
C VAL A 64 -22.30 3.34 -34.01
N ASP A 65 -23.02 2.99 -35.08
CA ASP A 65 -23.83 3.93 -35.87
C ASP A 65 -24.89 4.60 -34.98
N THR A 66 -25.57 3.84 -34.12
CA THR A 66 -26.56 4.38 -33.17
C THR A 66 -25.94 5.38 -32.20
N ILE A 67 -24.77 5.05 -31.62
CA ILE A 67 -24.06 5.95 -30.70
C ILE A 67 -23.59 7.21 -31.43
N MET A 68 -23.10 7.07 -32.66
CA MET A 68 -22.66 8.19 -33.48
C MET A 68 -23.83 9.14 -33.81
N ASP A 69 -25.01 8.59 -34.13
CA ASP A 69 -26.22 9.37 -34.40
C ASP A 69 -26.70 10.10 -33.14
N GLU A 70 -26.78 9.43 -31.99
CA GLU A 70 -27.17 10.05 -30.71
C GLU A 70 -26.21 11.17 -30.29
N VAL A 71 -24.90 10.94 -30.43
CA VAL A 71 -23.88 11.97 -30.15
C VAL A 71 -23.94 13.09 -31.18
N GLY A 72 -24.23 12.80 -32.45
CA GLY A 72 -24.39 13.78 -33.52
C GLY A 72 -25.59 14.71 -33.31
N LEU A 73 -26.67 14.20 -32.73
CA LEU A 73 -27.84 15.00 -32.31
C LEU A 73 -27.54 15.92 -31.11
N SER A 74 -26.51 15.60 -30.33
CA SER A 74 -26.09 16.42 -29.20
C SER A 74 -25.32 17.65 -29.66
N SER A 75 -25.78 18.83 -29.24
CA SER A 75 -25.01 20.06 -29.41
C SER A 75 -23.75 20.10 -28.54
N ARG A 76 -23.61 19.19 -27.55
CA ARG A 76 -22.57 19.26 -26.51
C ARG A 76 -21.54 18.15 -26.55
N LEU A 77 -21.71 17.10 -27.35
CA LEU A 77 -20.85 15.91 -27.34
C LEU A 77 -20.17 15.69 -28.70
N ILE A 78 -19.00 15.08 -28.68
CA ILE A 78 -18.21 14.65 -29.84
C ILE A 78 -17.64 13.27 -29.60
N VAL A 79 -17.65 12.42 -30.62
CA VAL A 79 -16.94 11.15 -30.59
C VAL A 79 -15.47 11.39 -30.94
N LYS A 80 -14.58 10.95 -30.05
CA LYS A 80 -13.12 11.05 -30.19
C LYS A 80 -12.45 9.75 -30.58
N TYR A 81 -13.13 8.63 -30.36
CA TYR A 81 -12.77 7.31 -30.83
C TYR A 81 -14.01 6.44 -30.99
N ALA A 82 -14.14 5.75 -32.13
CA ALA A 82 -15.11 4.67 -32.31
C ALA A 82 -14.57 3.60 -33.28
N PRO A 83 -14.88 2.31 -33.08
CA PRO A 83 -14.45 1.23 -33.96
C PRO A 83 -14.95 1.42 -35.41
N GLY A 84 -14.09 1.20 -36.40
CA GLY A 84 -14.47 1.26 -37.82
C GLY A 84 -14.57 2.68 -38.42
N TYR A 85 -14.40 3.73 -37.61
CA TYR A 85 -14.38 5.12 -38.08
C TYR A 85 -12.96 5.67 -38.14
N ARG A 86 -12.62 6.33 -39.25
CA ARG A 86 -11.28 6.88 -39.49
C ARG A 86 -11.12 8.16 -38.67
N GLN A 87 -10.30 8.11 -37.63
CA GLN A 87 -10.02 9.24 -36.75
C GLN A 87 -8.51 9.37 -36.53
N THR A 88 -8.02 10.58 -36.33
CA THR A 88 -6.59 10.90 -36.12
C THR A 88 -6.30 11.32 -34.67
N SER A 89 -7.05 10.77 -33.71
CA SER A 89 -6.93 11.13 -32.30
C SER A 89 -5.82 10.37 -31.57
N GLU A 90 -5.35 10.93 -30.45
CA GLU A 90 -4.40 10.29 -29.55
C GLU A 90 -4.90 8.93 -29.02
N TYR A 91 -6.23 8.78 -28.85
CA TYR A 91 -6.89 7.54 -28.44
C TYR A 91 -6.63 6.37 -29.40
N VAL A 92 -6.56 6.64 -30.71
CA VAL A 92 -6.23 5.60 -31.70
C VAL A 92 -4.84 5.05 -31.44
N LYS A 93 -3.87 5.91 -31.15
CA LYS A 93 -2.48 5.52 -30.90
C LYS A 93 -2.37 4.72 -29.60
N VAL A 94 -3.02 5.18 -28.53
CA VAL A 94 -3.11 4.46 -27.25
C VAL A 94 -3.65 3.04 -27.44
N LEU A 95 -4.75 2.89 -28.19
CA LEU A 95 -5.38 1.60 -28.46
C LEU A 95 -4.63 0.73 -29.49
N SER A 96 -3.73 1.31 -30.29
CA SER A 96 -3.07 0.61 -31.40
C SER A 96 -1.67 0.14 -31.15
N ASN A 97 -0.91 0.90 -30.37
CA ASN A 97 0.50 0.67 -30.15
C ASN A 97 0.67 0.16 -28.73
N GLU A 98 1.47 -0.87 -28.52
CA GLU A 98 1.63 -1.48 -27.19
C GLU A 98 2.12 -0.47 -26.14
N ASP A 99 3.17 0.29 -26.44
CA ASP A 99 3.87 1.16 -25.48
C ASP A 99 3.57 2.67 -25.61
N TYR A 100 2.56 3.07 -26.40
CA TYR A 100 2.33 4.49 -26.69
C TYR A 100 1.94 5.31 -25.46
N ASP A 101 1.25 4.72 -24.48
CA ASP A 101 0.95 5.37 -23.21
C ASP A 101 2.24 5.74 -22.46
N LEU A 102 3.26 4.88 -22.44
CA LEU A 102 4.56 5.18 -21.86
C LEU A 102 5.32 6.25 -22.66
N GLU A 103 5.34 6.14 -23.99
CA GLU A 103 5.97 7.15 -24.87
C GLU A 103 5.35 8.54 -24.68
N TYR A 104 4.01 8.61 -24.66
CA TYR A 104 3.27 9.83 -24.38
C TYR A 104 3.61 10.38 -23.01
N SER A 105 3.70 9.51 -22.00
CA SER A 105 3.97 9.90 -20.62
C SER A 105 5.31 10.60 -20.46
N ILE A 106 6.36 10.01 -21.04
CA ILE A 106 7.71 10.57 -21.02
C ILE A 106 7.76 11.89 -21.80
N LYS A 107 7.15 11.94 -22.98
CA LYS A 107 7.18 13.11 -23.85
C LYS A 107 6.46 14.33 -23.26
N ASN A 108 5.31 14.10 -22.61
CA ASN A 108 4.46 15.18 -22.10
C ASN A 108 4.64 15.44 -20.60
N LEU A 109 5.56 14.71 -19.93
CA LEU A 109 5.76 14.74 -18.48
C LEU A 109 4.45 14.50 -17.70
N GLN A 110 3.61 13.60 -18.23
CA GLN A 110 2.29 13.33 -17.72
C GLN A 110 1.97 11.84 -17.84
N ASP A 111 2.08 11.11 -16.73
CA ASP A 111 1.88 9.68 -16.67
C ASP A 111 0.42 9.31 -17.01
N ILE A 112 0.21 8.64 -18.14
CA ILE A 112 -1.08 8.07 -18.56
C ILE A 112 -1.04 6.54 -18.62
N THR A 113 0.01 5.91 -18.07
CA THR A 113 0.13 4.46 -18.07
C THR A 113 -1.03 3.80 -17.30
N PRO A 114 -1.44 2.58 -17.68
CA PRO A 114 -2.52 1.84 -17.04
C PRO A 114 -2.30 1.68 -15.53
N THR A 115 -3.35 1.91 -14.73
CA THR A 115 -3.33 1.54 -13.31
C THR A 115 -3.68 0.08 -13.10
N THR A 116 -3.12 -0.51 -12.04
CA THR A 116 -3.40 -1.91 -11.64
C THR A 116 -3.99 -1.96 -10.23
N ASP A 117 -4.50 -3.12 -9.83
CA ASP A 117 -4.98 -3.33 -8.46
C ASP A 117 -3.86 -3.28 -7.42
N ASP A 118 -2.61 -3.55 -7.83
CA ASP A 118 -1.44 -3.38 -6.96
C ASP A 118 -1.00 -1.92 -6.84
N ARG A 119 -1.29 -1.11 -7.86
CA ARG A 119 -0.91 0.31 -7.93
C ARG A 119 -2.09 1.17 -8.42
N PRO A 120 -3.16 1.33 -7.61
CA PRO A 120 -4.43 1.91 -8.03
C PRO A 120 -4.45 3.46 -7.95
N PHE A 121 -3.38 4.13 -8.35
CA PHE A 121 -3.22 5.58 -8.20
C PHE A 121 -3.64 6.36 -9.45
N PHE A 122 -4.92 6.22 -9.83
CA PHE A 122 -5.45 6.77 -11.10
C PHE A 122 -5.24 8.28 -11.28
N TYR A 123 -5.23 9.03 -10.19
CA TYR A 123 -5.07 10.49 -10.23
C TYR A 123 -3.62 10.98 -10.11
N ASP A 124 -2.65 10.07 -9.96
CA ASP A 124 -1.24 10.44 -9.93
C ASP A 124 -0.66 10.49 -11.35
N PHE A 125 -0.66 11.67 -11.95
CA PHE A 125 -0.13 11.89 -13.30
C PHE A 125 1.36 12.28 -13.32
N SER A 126 2.04 12.24 -12.18
CA SER A 126 3.45 12.64 -12.11
C SER A 126 4.36 11.49 -12.52
N VAL A 127 5.22 11.72 -13.52
CA VAL A 127 6.15 10.69 -14.05
C VAL A 127 7.23 10.33 -13.03
N ASP A 128 7.62 11.30 -12.21
CA ASP A 128 8.67 11.15 -11.20
C ASP A 128 8.13 10.97 -9.77
N HIS A 129 6.80 10.97 -9.60
CA HIS A 129 6.15 10.96 -8.28
C HIS A 129 6.63 12.09 -7.35
N SER A 130 7.07 13.22 -7.92
CA SER A 130 7.64 14.37 -7.18
C SER A 130 6.70 14.95 -6.13
N PHE A 131 5.39 14.93 -6.38
CA PHE A 131 4.40 15.43 -5.42
C PHE A 131 4.32 14.57 -4.15
N VAL A 132 4.25 13.25 -4.32
CA VAL A 132 4.18 12.30 -3.20
C VAL A 132 5.51 12.28 -2.46
N THR A 133 6.64 12.22 -3.19
CA THR A 133 7.98 12.25 -2.59
C THR A 133 8.25 13.58 -1.88
N GLY A 134 7.74 14.71 -2.39
CA GLY A 134 7.80 16.02 -1.74
C GLY A 134 7.01 16.05 -0.43
N SER A 135 5.79 15.53 -0.43
CA SER A 135 4.93 15.44 0.75
C SER A 135 5.57 14.59 1.86
N VAL A 136 6.19 13.48 1.47
CA VAL A 136 6.90 12.59 2.40
C VAL A 136 8.19 13.22 2.90
N ARG A 137 8.94 13.92 2.03
CA ARG A 137 10.11 14.69 2.46
C ARG A 137 9.74 15.70 3.54
N MET A 138 8.62 16.41 3.41
CA MET A 138 8.14 17.35 4.42
C MET A 138 7.79 16.64 5.73
N GLN A 139 7.14 15.47 5.69
CA GLN A 139 6.84 14.69 6.88
C GLN A 139 8.11 14.17 7.57
N LEU A 140 9.08 13.66 6.81
CA LEU A 140 10.37 13.24 7.35
C LEU A 140 11.14 14.41 8.00
N LEU A 141 11.08 15.60 7.40
CA LEU A 141 11.64 16.83 8.00
C LEU A 141 10.98 17.19 9.33
N LEU A 142 9.72 16.82 9.56
CA LEU A 142 9.02 17.04 10.83
C LEU A 142 9.34 15.95 11.87
N VAL A 143 9.54 14.70 11.45
CA VAL A 143 9.72 13.54 12.35
C VAL A 143 11.19 13.33 12.74
N MET A 144 12.13 13.52 11.82
CA MET A 144 13.57 13.30 12.09
C MET A 144 14.14 14.19 13.20
N PRO A 145 13.77 15.48 13.34
CA PRO A 145 14.20 16.29 14.48
C PRO A 145 13.78 15.69 15.82
N LEU A 146 12.61 15.04 15.91
CA LEU A 146 12.16 14.38 17.14
C LEU A 146 13.07 13.20 17.49
N LEU A 147 13.49 12.41 16.49
CA LEU A 147 14.46 11.33 16.71
C LEU A 147 15.78 11.90 17.24
N VAL A 148 16.29 12.96 16.59
CA VAL A 148 17.54 13.62 16.98
C VAL A 148 17.44 14.17 18.41
N LEU A 149 16.33 14.81 18.77
CA LEU A 149 16.11 15.31 20.13
C LEU A 149 16.07 14.19 21.18
N VAL A 150 15.47 13.04 20.86
CA VAL A 150 15.47 11.86 21.75
C VAL A 150 16.89 11.31 21.93
N LEU A 151 17.68 11.24 20.86
CA LEU A 151 19.09 10.82 20.93
C LEU A 151 19.97 11.83 21.68
N ILE A 152 19.78 13.13 21.45
CA ILE A 152 20.48 14.20 22.18
C ILE A 152 20.15 14.12 23.66
N LYS A 153 18.86 14.03 24.03
CA LYS A 153 18.47 13.87 25.43
C LYS A 153 19.16 12.65 26.06
N ARG A 154 19.18 11.52 25.37
CA ARG A 154 19.80 10.28 25.86
C ARG A 154 21.30 10.44 26.15
N VAL A 155 22.03 11.10 25.25
CA VAL A 155 23.49 11.25 25.36
C VAL A 155 23.87 12.40 26.30
N TRP A 156 23.21 13.55 26.21
CA TRP A 156 23.63 14.79 26.85
C TRP A 156 22.95 15.03 28.20
N ILE A 157 21.68 14.64 28.34
CA ILE A 157 20.90 14.85 29.57
C ILE A 157 20.99 13.59 30.44
N ASP A 158 20.64 12.44 29.88
CA ASP A 158 20.62 11.18 30.64
C ASP A 158 22.03 10.59 30.83
N LYS A 159 23.02 11.07 30.06
CA LYS A 159 24.43 10.61 30.08
C LYS A 159 24.58 9.09 29.89
N LYS A 160 23.71 8.50 29.06
CA LYS A 160 23.69 7.05 28.79
C LYS A 160 24.19 6.73 27.39
N ILE A 161 24.91 5.63 27.27
CA ILE A 161 25.31 5.06 25.98
C ILE A 161 24.06 4.53 25.26
N ILE A 162 24.01 4.74 23.94
CA ILE A 162 22.95 4.21 23.09
C ILE A 162 23.31 2.75 22.75
N ASP A 163 22.48 1.79 23.17
CA ASP A 163 22.60 0.42 22.69
C ASP A 163 22.06 0.36 21.26
N LEU A 164 22.97 0.36 20.28
CA LEU A 164 22.64 0.40 18.86
C LEU A 164 21.81 -0.82 18.43
N LYS A 165 22.08 -1.99 19.01
CA LYS A 165 21.39 -3.24 18.67
C LYS A 165 19.92 -3.14 19.05
N TRP A 166 19.64 -2.77 20.30
CA TRP A 166 18.25 -2.65 20.77
C TRP A 166 17.56 -1.43 20.16
N SER A 167 18.25 -0.31 19.99
CA SER A 167 17.68 0.86 19.31
C SER A 167 17.26 0.53 17.88
N ALA A 168 18.09 -0.18 17.12
CA ALA A 168 17.77 -0.66 15.78
C ALA A 168 16.59 -1.66 15.80
N TYR A 169 16.56 -2.58 16.76
CA TYR A 169 15.46 -3.53 16.91
C TYR A 169 14.09 -2.84 17.08
N PHE A 170 13.97 -1.87 17.99
CA PHE A 170 12.70 -1.18 18.23
C PHE A 170 12.29 -0.24 17.09
N LEU A 171 13.27 0.37 16.42
CA LEU A 171 13.06 1.15 15.20
C LEU A 171 12.50 0.26 14.07
N LEU A 172 13.11 -0.90 13.85
CA LEU A 172 12.69 -1.81 12.79
C LEU A 172 11.33 -2.46 13.09
N ILE A 173 10.97 -2.71 14.36
CA ILE A 173 9.61 -3.15 14.70
C ILE A 173 8.57 -2.13 14.26
N GLY A 174 8.77 -0.85 14.57
CA GLY A 174 7.79 0.19 14.27
C GLY A 174 7.66 0.39 12.76
N LEU A 175 8.80 0.38 12.07
CA LEU A 175 8.86 0.44 10.62
C LEU A 175 8.18 -0.79 9.96
N GLY A 176 8.53 -2.00 10.39
CA GLY A 176 7.99 -3.23 9.84
C GLY A 176 6.48 -3.35 10.04
N TYR A 177 5.99 -3.04 11.24
CA TYR A 177 4.57 -3.11 11.57
C TYR A 177 3.75 -2.19 10.66
N MET A 178 4.15 -0.93 10.56
CA MET A 178 3.42 0.09 9.80
C MET A 178 3.49 -0.14 8.29
N LEU A 179 4.61 -0.65 7.75
CA LEU A 179 4.67 -1.04 6.33
C LEU A 179 3.67 -2.16 6.02
N VAL A 180 3.65 -3.23 6.82
CA VAL A 180 2.73 -4.36 6.63
C VAL A 180 1.28 -3.91 6.79
N GLU A 181 0.98 -3.16 7.85
CA GLU A 181 -0.35 -2.62 8.10
C GLU A 181 -0.85 -1.73 6.96
N ALA A 182 -0.05 -0.75 6.52
CA ALA A 182 -0.43 0.15 5.43
C ALA A 182 -0.69 -0.60 4.12
N GLY A 183 0.17 -1.55 3.75
CA GLY A 183 -0.01 -2.36 2.54
C GLY A 183 -1.28 -3.23 2.60
N LEU A 184 -1.59 -3.80 3.77
CA LEU A 184 -2.80 -4.61 3.97
C LEU A 184 -4.06 -3.76 3.94
N ILE A 185 -4.08 -2.60 4.62
CA ILE A 185 -5.21 -1.65 4.56
C ILE A 185 -5.52 -1.28 3.11
N GLN A 186 -4.49 -0.95 2.32
CA GLN A 186 -4.64 -0.52 0.94
C GLN A 186 -5.20 -1.63 0.03
N LYS A 187 -4.66 -2.86 0.08
CA LYS A 187 -5.19 -3.99 -0.69
C LYS A 187 -6.60 -4.40 -0.27
N LEU A 188 -6.84 -4.49 1.04
CA LEU A 188 -8.14 -4.92 1.57
C LEU A 188 -9.23 -3.86 1.33
N ASN A 189 -8.86 -2.59 1.19
CA ASN A 189 -9.78 -1.53 0.79
C ASN A 189 -10.39 -1.78 -0.59
N ILE A 190 -9.59 -2.21 -1.58
CA ILE A 190 -10.10 -2.58 -2.91
C ILE A 190 -11.06 -3.76 -2.80
N PHE A 191 -10.69 -4.78 -2.01
CA PHE A 191 -11.48 -6.00 -1.85
C PHE A 191 -12.84 -5.78 -1.17
N ILE A 192 -12.85 -5.03 -0.07
CA ILE A 192 -14.06 -4.71 0.70
C ILE A 192 -14.90 -3.64 -0.03
N GLY A 193 -14.25 -2.70 -0.73
CA GLY A 193 -14.89 -1.64 -1.50
C GLY A 193 -15.40 -0.45 -0.66
N ASN A 194 -15.22 -0.49 0.66
CA ASN A 194 -15.58 0.60 1.57
C ASN A 194 -14.39 0.96 2.48
N PRO A 195 -13.82 2.17 2.34
CA PRO A 195 -12.66 2.61 3.12
C PRO A 195 -12.87 2.59 4.63
N ILE A 196 -14.08 2.93 5.09
CA ILE A 196 -14.39 3.00 6.52
C ILE A 196 -14.35 1.59 7.11
N TYR A 197 -15.02 0.62 6.47
CA TYR A 197 -15.02 -0.77 6.94
C TYR A 197 -13.62 -1.38 6.88
N SER A 198 -12.86 -1.08 5.84
CA SER A 198 -11.52 -1.65 5.64
C SER A 198 -10.54 -1.19 6.70
N ILE A 199 -10.46 0.12 6.94
CA ILE A 199 -9.56 0.68 7.95
C ILE A 199 -9.98 0.15 9.34
N SER A 200 -11.26 0.26 9.70
CA SER A 200 -11.72 -0.18 11.03
C SER A 200 -11.49 -1.67 11.26
N LEU A 201 -11.78 -2.52 10.26
CA LEU A 201 -11.63 -3.97 10.40
C LEU A 201 -10.16 -4.39 10.49
N VAL A 202 -9.29 -3.82 9.65
CA VAL A 202 -7.86 -4.17 9.64
C VAL A 202 -7.25 -3.76 10.99
N LEU A 203 -7.44 -2.52 11.41
CA LEU A 203 -6.96 -2.04 12.71
C LEU A 203 -7.49 -2.90 13.86
N PHE A 204 -8.80 -3.18 13.89
CA PHE A 204 -9.40 -4.05 14.90
C PHE A 204 -8.76 -5.44 14.93
N SER A 205 -8.57 -6.07 13.77
CA SER A 205 -8.01 -7.42 13.65
C SER A 205 -6.55 -7.46 14.09
N LEU A 206 -5.75 -6.50 13.62
CA LEU A 206 -4.34 -6.38 13.98
C LEU A 206 -4.17 -6.13 15.48
N MET A 207 -4.96 -5.23 16.07
CA MET A 207 -4.91 -4.94 17.52
C MET A 207 -5.40 -6.13 18.36
N LEU A 208 -6.51 -6.77 17.98
CA LEU A 208 -7.07 -7.91 18.72
C LEU A 208 -6.10 -9.09 18.70
N CYS A 209 -5.69 -9.53 17.51
CA CYS A 209 -4.81 -10.69 17.35
C CYS A 209 -3.39 -10.38 17.82
N GLY A 210 -2.89 -9.16 17.62
CA GLY A 210 -1.62 -8.70 18.15
C GLY A 210 -1.61 -8.63 19.68
N GLY A 211 -2.72 -8.21 20.30
CA GLY A 211 -2.92 -8.26 21.75
C GLY A 211 -2.87 -9.70 22.29
N VAL A 212 -3.57 -10.63 21.64
CA VAL A 212 -3.49 -12.07 21.96
C VAL A 212 -2.07 -12.60 21.81
N GLY A 213 -1.38 -12.21 20.73
CA GLY A 213 0.01 -12.56 20.48
C GLY A 213 0.96 -12.09 21.59
N SER A 214 0.80 -10.83 22.03
CA SER A 214 1.55 -10.24 23.13
C SER A 214 1.41 -11.04 24.43
N VAL A 215 0.20 -11.48 24.78
CA VAL A 215 -0.03 -12.33 25.97
C VAL A 215 0.59 -13.73 25.79
N LEU A 216 0.43 -14.32 24.60
CA LEU A 216 0.94 -15.66 24.31
C LEU A 216 2.48 -15.70 24.33
N CYS A 217 3.14 -14.60 23.97
CA CYS A 217 4.59 -14.54 23.87
C CYS A 217 5.31 -14.92 25.17
N ALA A 218 4.70 -14.61 26.33
CA ALA A 218 5.24 -14.88 27.66
C ALA A 218 5.24 -16.39 28.02
N ARG A 219 4.39 -17.18 27.37
CA ARG A 219 4.27 -18.63 27.60
C ARG A 219 5.12 -19.47 26.65
N LEU A 220 5.58 -18.89 25.55
CA LEU A 220 6.27 -19.59 24.48
C LEU A 220 7.76 -19.75 24.76
N LYS A 221 8.24 -21.00 24.70
CA LYS A 221 9.66 -21.33 24.77
C LYS A 221 10.39 -20.80 23.54
N ARG A 222 11.73 -20.75 23.61
CA ARG A 222 12.58 -20.25 22.54
C ARG A 222 12.35 -20.97 21.19
N MET A 223 12.26 -22.30 21.21
CA MET A 223 12.10 -23.11 19.99
C MET A 223 10.70 -22.96 19.38
N GLU A 224 9.66 -22.86 20.21
CA GLU A 224 8.29 -22.64 19.76
C GLU A 224 8.14 -21.30 19.07
N PHE A 225 8.73 -20.25 19.63
CA PHE A 225 8.76 -18.94 18.99
C PHE A 225 9.55 -18.93 17.69
N LEU A 226 10.68 -19.63 17.63
CA LEU A 226 11.44 -19.75 16.38
C LEU A 226 10.59 -20.43 15.29
N GLY A 227 9.85 -21.49 15.65
CA GLY A 227 8.90 -22.13 14.74
C GLY A 227 7.79 -21.19 14.27
N MET A 228 7.18 -20.41 15.17
CA MET A 228 6.18 -19.40 14.82
C MET A 228 6.74 -18.30 13.94
N LEU A 229 7.98 -17.88 14.18
CA LEU A 229 8.66 -16.85 13.40
C LEU A 229 8.96 -17.34 11.99
N LEU A 230 9.43 -18.59 11.83
CA LEU A 230 9.63 -19.22 10.52
C LEU A 230 8.31 -19.38 9.76
N PHE A 231 7.25 -19.79 10.47
CA PHE A 231 5.91 -19.84 9.88
C PHE A 231 5.45 -18.44 9.45
N PHE A 232 5.62 -17.43 10.30
CA PHE A 232 5.24 -16.04 10.01
C PHE A 232 5.99 -15.47 8.80
N THR A 233 7.30 -15.68 8.71
CA THR A 233 8.08 -15.16 7.59
C THR A 233 7.68 -15.83 6.28
N LEU A 234 7.44 -17.14 6.27
CA LEU A 234 6.90 -17.84 5.11
C LEU A 234 5.47 -17.36 4.78
N TYR A 235 4.61 -17.27 5.79
CA TYR A 235 3.22 -16.84 5.65
C TYR A 235 3.11 -15.43 5.07
N LEU A 236 3.85 -14.47 5.60
CA LEU A 236 3.82 -13.08 5.15
C LEU A 236 4.41 -12.93 3.73
N LEU A 237 5.41 -13.74 3.36
CA LEU A 237 5.93 -13.77 1.99
C LEU A 237 4.90 -14.35 1.01
N VAL A 238 4.25 -15.47 1.36
CA VAL A 238 3.19 -16.05 0.53
C VAL A 238 2.02 -15.08 0.43
N LEU A 239 1.62 -14.46 1.54
CA LEU A 239 0.58 -13.44 1.58
C LEU A 239 0.93 -12.26 0.66
N SER A 240 2.14 -11.70 0.75
CA SER A 240 2.52 -10.55 -0.09
C SER A 240 2.48 -10.87 -1.59
N MET A 241 2.83 -12.09 -1.99
CA MET A 241 2.83 -12.51 -3.40
C MET A 241 1.47 -12.97 -3.93
N ARG A 242 0.64 -13.59 -3.09
CA ARG A 242 -0.58 -14.31 -3.53
C ARG A 242 -1.87 -13.68 -3.05
N LEU A 243 -1.81 -12.62 -2.22
CA LEU A 243 -3.01 -12.00 -1.68
C LEU A 243 -3.98 -11.57 -2.78
N GLN A 244 -3.52 -10.98 -3.89
CA GLN A 244 -4.43 -10.54 -4.96
C GLN A 244 -5.24 -11.71 -5.54
N GLU A 245 -4.57 -12.80 -5.92
CA GLU A 245 -5.22 -14.00 -6.47
C GLU A 245 -6.28 -14.55 -5.50
N VAL A 246 -5.98 -14.54 -4.20
CA VAL A 246 -6.88 -14.99 -3.14
C VAL A 246 -8.09 -14.06 -2.98
N LEU A 247 -7.89 -12.74 -3.08
CA LEU A 247 -8.96 -11.75 -2.99
C LEU A 247 -9.88 -11.81 -4.23
N ASP A 248 -9.33 -12.04 -5.42
CA ASP A 248 -10.09 -12.13 -6.67
C ASP A 248 -11.10 -13.29 -6.67
N ILE A 249 -10.71 -14.45 -6.11
CA ILE A 249 -11.61 -15.61 -5.95
C ILE A 249 -12.83 -15.23 -5.07
N MET A 250 -12.61 -14.40 -4.06
CA MET A 250 -13.65 -14.00 -3.10
C MET A 250 -14.29 -12.65 -3.47
N ALA A 251 -13.96 -12.05 -4.61
CA ALA A 251 -14.37 -10.69 -4.97
C ALA A 251 -15.89 -10.55 -5.11
N THR A 252 -16.58 -11.62 -5.50
CA THR A 252 -18.05 -11.68 -5.65
C THR A 252 -18.79 -12.11 -4.38
N ALA A 253 -18.06 -12.45 -3.31
CA ALA A 253 -18.67 -12.86 -2.05
C ALA A 253 -19.43 -11.71 -1.38
N GLY A 254 -20.44 -12.05 -0.56
CA GLY A 254 -21.17 -11.07 0.22
C GLY A 254 -20.28 -10.36 1.25
N THR A 255 -20.65 -9.13 1.62
CA THR A 255 -19.86 -8.26 2.51
C THR A 255 -19.46 -8.96 3.81
N LEU A 256 -20.39 -9.64 4.49
CA LEU A 256 -20.10 -10.33 5.75
C LEU A 256 -19.00 -11.39 5.60
N VAL A 257 -19.03 -12.16 4.52
CA VAL A 257 -18.03 -13.20 4.23
C VAL A 257 -16.66 -12.54 4.00
N LYS A 258 -16.60 -11.45 3.24
CA LYS A 258 -15.37 -10.69 3.02
C LYS A 258 -14.77 -10.18 4.33
N LEU A 259 -15.59 -9.65 5.25
CA LEU A 259 -15.14 -9.17 6.55
C LEU A 259 -14.57 -10.32 7.40
N MET A 260 -15.29 -11.44 7.52
CA MET A 260 -14.82 -12.60 8.29
C MET A 260 -13.53 -13.19 7.71
N PHE A 261 -13.48 -13.33 6.38
CA PHE A 261 -12.31 -13.82 5.66
C PHE A 261 -11.08 -12.93 5.90
N THR A 262 -11.29 -11.61 5.87
CA THR A 262 -10.23 -10.63 6.13
C THR A 262 -9.67 -10.80 7.55
N MET A 263 -10.52 -10.94 8.58
CA MET A 263 -10.04 -11.18 9.94
C MET A 263 -9.21 -12.47 10.05
N ILE A 264 -9.65 -13.55 9.38
CA ILE A 264 -8.94 -14.84 9.38
C ILE A 264 -7.57 -14.72 8.70
N ILE A 265 -7.48 -14.02 7.57
CA ILE A 265 -6.20 -13.78 6.88
C ILE A 265 -5.26 -12.93 7.73
N LEU A 266 -5.77 -11.92 8.43
CA LEU A 266 -4.91 -11.05 9.22
C LEU A 266 -4.39 -11.71 10.49
N ALA A 267 -5.15 -12.63 11.08
CA ALA A 267 -4.88 -13.19 12.40
C ALA A 267 -3.47 -13.80 12.56
N PRO A 268 -2.96 -14.67 11.66
CA PRO A 268 -1.65 -15.30 11.85
C PRO A 268 -0.49 -14.29 11.81
N ALA A 269 -0.52 -13.34 10.88
CA ALA A 269 0.49 -12.28 10.79
C ALA A 269 0.45 -11.39 12.04
N SER A 270 -0.75 -10.92 12.40
CA SER A 270 -0.97 -10.03 13.56
C SER A 270 -0.48 -10.65 14.86
N LEU A 271 -0.78 -11.94 15.06
CA LEU A 271 -0.43 -12.67 16.27
C LEU A 271 1.09 -12.69 16.48
N VAL A 272 1.87 -12.98 15.44
CA VAL A 272 3.34 -13.01 15.56
C VAL A 272 3.93 -11.60 15.61
N MET A 273 3.40 -10.64 14.84
CA MET A 273 3.81 -9.23 14.90
C MET A 273 3.66 -8.64 16.31
N GLY A 274 2.56 -8.98 17.01
CA GLY A 274 2.29 -8.56 18.38
C GLY A 274 3.25 -9.13 19.43
N MET A 275 4.04 -10.15 19.11
CA MET A 275 5.02 -10.77 20.02
C MET A 275 6.36 -10.04 20.09
N PHE A 276 6.72 -9.25 19.07
CA PHE A 276 8.05 -8.64 18.96
C PHE A 276 8.30 -7.60 20.05
N LEU A 277 7.36 -6.67 20.25
CA LEU A 277 7.53 -5.58 21.21
C LEU A 277 7.70 -6.08 22.66
N PRO A 278 6.81 -6.94 23.21
CA PRO A 278 6.98 -7.44 24.57
C PRO A 278 8.27 -8.26 24.75
N ARG A 279 8.66 -9.08 23.76
CA ARG A 279 9.89 -9.88 23.83
C ARG A 279 11.17 -9.05 23.80
N GLY A 280 11.16 -7.93 23.09
CA GLY A 280 12.24 -6.95 23.15
C GLY A 280 12.36 -6.33 24.55
N LEU A 281 11.22 -5.90 25.10
CA LEU A 281 11.16 -5.28 26.43
C LEU A 281 11.58 -6.24 27.53
N ASP A 282 11.17 -7.51 27.46
CA ASP A 282 11.57 -8.55 28.43
C ASP A 282 13.09 -8.77 28.41
N LYS A 283 13.73 -8.80 27.23
CA LYS A 283 15.19 -8.93 27.14
C LYS A 283 15.94 -7.72 27.69
N ILE A 284 15.42 -6.50 27.47
CA ILE A 284 15.99 -5.30 28.08
C ILE A 284 15.85 -5.38 29.60
N ARG A 285 14.66 -5.75 30.10
CA ARG A 285 14.39 -5.88 31.53
C ARG A 285 15.36 -6.86 32.21
N VAL A 286 15.58 -8.04 31.61
CA VAL A 286 16.52 -9.03 32.13
C VAL A 286 17.96 -8.51 32.10
N ALA A 287 18.40 -7.91 30.99
CA ALA A 287 19.75 -7.36 30.87
C ALA A 287 20.00 -6.20 31.85
N SER A 288 18.99 -5.36 32.10
CA SER A 288 19.06 -4.29 33.10
C SER A 288 19.12 -4.86 34.53
N ALA A 289 18.33 -5.89 34.85
CA ALA A 289 18.38 -6.55 36.15
C ALA A 289 19.70 -7.28 36.42
N GLU A 290 20.33 -7.86 35.40
CA GLU A 290 21.68 -8.47 35.51
C GLU A 290 22.76 -7.41 35.76
N ALA A 291 22.67 -6.24 35.12
CA ALA A 291 23.59 -5.13 35.34
C ALA A 291 23.43 -4.50 36.74
N ASP A 292 22.19 -4.38 37.22
CA ASP A 292 21.88 -3.87 38.56
C ASP A 292 22.33 -4.85 39.65
N ASN A 293 22.23 -6.18 39.47
CA ASN A 293 22.72 -7.14 40.46
C ASN A 293 24.26 -7.14 40.63
N LEU A 294 25.01 -6.63 39.64
CA LEU A 294 26.47 -6.44 39.73
C LEU A 294 26.87 -5.13 40.42
N GLN A 295 25.92 -4.20 40.62
CA GLN A 295 26.13 -2.95 41.34
C GLN A 295 25.24 -2.95 42.58
N ILE A 296 25.84 -3.14 43.77
CA ILE A 296 25.13 -3.09 45.05
C ILE A 296 24.64 -1.64 45.31
N THR A 297 23.57 -1.23 44.65
CA THR A 297 22.88 0.03 44.92
C THR A 297 21.38 -0.18 44.78
N ASN A 298 20.70 -0.07 45.92
CA ASN A 298 19.25 -0.11 46.07
C ASN A 298 18.58 0.88 45.10
N SER A 299 18.12 0.41 43.94
CA SER A 299 17.16 1.16 43.14
C SER A 299 16.30 0.25 42.27
N GLU A 300 15.21 -0.27 42.84
CA GLU A 300 14.08 -0.87 42.08
C GLU A 300 13.54 0.06 40.96
N HIS A 301 13.93 1.34 40.96
CA HIS A 301 13.53 2.36 39.99
C HIS A 301 14.42 2.44 38.72
N SER A 302 15.58 1.77 38.64
CA SER A 302 16.50 1.89 37.49
C SER A 302 16.10 1.03 36.28
N CYS A 303 15.62 -0.19 36.51
CA CYS A 303 15.25 -1.15 35.45
C CYS A 303 14.08 -0.67 34.56
N ASN A 304 13.16 0.16 35.08
CA ASN A 304 12.04 0.72 34.30
C ASN A 304 12.42 2.00 33.53
N ARG A 305 13.62 2.56 33.74
CA ARG A 305 14.01 3.86 33.14
C ARG A 305 14.46 3.75 31.69
N GLU A 306 14.78 2.54 31.22
CA GLU A 306 15.23 2.26 29.85
C GLU A 306 14.05 2.11 28.86
N MET A 307 12.92 1.54 29.31
CA MET A 307 11.79 1.18 28.43
C MET A 307 11.19 2.39 27.68
N PRO A 308 10.97 3.56 28.30
CA PRO A 308 10.39 4.71 27.60
C PRO A 308 11.23 5.17 26.42
N PHE A 309 12.56 5.03 26.48
CA PHE A 309 13.45 5.41 25.38
C PHE A 309 13.22 4.54 24.14
N TYR A 310 13.20 3.22 24.30
CA TYR A 310 12.96 2.29 23.20
C TYR A 310 11.54 2.38 22.64
N TRP A 311 10.56 2.62 23.52
CA TRP A 311 9.19 2.88 23.10
C TRP A 311 9.10 4.18 22.27
N CYS A 312 9.77 5.26 22.67
CA CYS A 312 9.82 6.49 21.86
C CYS A 312 10.44 6.26 20.48
N ILE A 313 11.54 5.50 20.38
CA ILE A 313 12.14 5.15 19.08
C ILE A 313 11.12 4.42 18.20
N ASN A 314 10.41 3.44 18.77
CA ASN A 314 9.37 2.71 18.06
C ASN A 314 8.28 3.65 17.53
N LEU A 315 7.72 4.54 18.36
CA LEU A 315 6.70 5.50 17.93
C LEU A 315 7.18 6.40 16.78
N ILE A 316 8.37 6.96 16.90
CA ILE A 316 8.93 7.86 15.88
C ILE A 316 9.11 7.10 14.56
N SER A 317 9.64 5.89 14.62
CA SER A 317 9.82 5.03 13.44
C SER A 317 8.49 4.65 12.77
N SER A 318 7.46 4.34 13.57
CA SER A 318 6.13 4.01 13.07
C SER A 318 5.52 5.19 12.30
N THR A 319 5.62 6.41 12.84
CA THR A 319 5.13 7.62 12.16
C THR A 319 5.85 7.86 10.84
N ALA A 320 7.19 7.76 10.81
CA ALA A 320 7.97 7.91 9.58
C ALA A 320 7.63 6.82 8.54
N SER A 321 7.31 5.62 9.01
CA SER A 321 7.03 4.47 8.15
C SER A 321 5.69 4.57 7.41
N ILE A 322 4.68 5.25 7.94
CA ILE A 322 3.41 5.46 7.22
C ILE A 322 3.65 6.25 5.94
N SER A 323 4.48 7.30 6.02
CA SER A 323 4.89 8.10 4.87
C SER A 323 5.71 7.26 3.89
N LEU A 324 6.68 6.50 4.40
CA LEU A 324 7.50 5.62 3.57
C LEU A 324 6.64 4.57 2.83
N ALA A 325 5.66 3.98 3.51
CA ALA A 325 4.72 3.04 2.90
C ALA A 325 3.98 3.69 1.72
N MET A 326 3.52 4.93 1.86
CA MET A 326 2.87 5.66 0.78
C MET A 326 3.78 5.85 -0.43
N VAL A 327 5.06 6.21 -0.23
CA VAL A 327 6.03 6.35 -1.33
C VAL A 327 6.24 5.01 -2.04
N ILE A 328 6.48 3.94 -1.28
CA ILE A 328 6.73 2.62 -1.86
C ILE A 328 5.48 2.16 -2.63
N SER A 329 4.29 2.34 -2.06
CA SER A 329 3.04 1.97 -2.73
C SER A 329 2.83 2.75 -4.03
N VAL A 330 3.08 4.06 -4.03
CA VAL A 330 2.91 4.89 -5.24
C VAL A 330 3.94 4.58 -6.31
N GLN A 331 5.18 4.24 -5.95
CA GLN A 331 6.24 3.97 -6.93
C GLN A 331 6.25 2.52 -7.42
N TYR A 332 6.07 1.56 -6.51
CA TYR A 332 6.31 0.14 -6.75
C TYR A 332 5.09 -0.75 -6.46
N GLY A 333 3.99 -0.19 -5.95
CA GLY A 333 2.77 -0.91 -5.64
C GLY A 333 2.70 -1.50 -4.23
N PHE A 334 1.51 -1.97 -3.86
CA PHE A 334 1.20 -2.48 -2.53
C PHE A 334 1.97 -3.77 -2.19
N GLN A 335 2.21 -4.62 -3.18
CA GLN A 335 3.02 -5.83 -3.01
C GLN A 335 4.45 -5.47 -2.58
N ALA A 336 5.07 -4.46 -3.20
CA ALA A 336 6.40 -3.99 -2.81
C ALA A 336 6.42 -3.46 -1.37
N THR A 337 5.37 -2.75 -0.94
CA THR A 337 5.22 -2.28 0.44
C THR A 337 5.17 -3.44 1.43
N LEU A 338 4.42 -4.51 1.13
CA LEU A 338 4.36 -5.72 1.96
C LEU A 338 5.70 -6.48 1.99
N ILE A 339 6.38 -6.61 0.85
CA ILE A 339 7.71 -7.22 0.77
C ILE A 339 8.72 -6.40 1.57
N GLY A 340 8.65 -5.07 1.52
CA GLY A 340 9.46 -4.18 2.35
C GLY A 340 9.25 -4.43 3.84
N GLY A 341 7.99 -4.54 4.29
CA GLY A 341 7.66 -4.93 5.66
C GLY A 341 8.21 -6.31 6.04
N TRP A 342 8.10 -7.29 5.15
CA TRP A 342 8.68 -8.62 5.34
C TRP A 342 10.21 -8.59 5.51
N CYS A 343 10.92 -7.86 4.65
CA CYS A 343 12.38 -7.68 4.74
C CYS A 343 12.79 -7.06 6.10
N VAL A 344 12.02 -6.08 6.56
CA VAL A 344 12.25 -5.41 7.85
C VAL A 344 12.04 -6.37 9.02
N TYR A 345 11.00 -7.20 8.98
CA TYR A 345 10.77 -8.22 10.01
C TYR A 345 11.84 -9.32 9.99
N MET A 346 12.35 -9.72 8.82
CA MET A 346 13.49 -10.63 8.71
C MET A 346 14.73 -10.06 9.39
N LEU A 347 15.06 -8.79 9.11
CA LEU A 347 16.18 -8.10 9.75
C LEU A 347 15.98 -7.96 11.27
N THR A 348 14.77 -7.61 11.70
CA THR A 348 14.40 -7.53 13.13
C THR A 348 14.61 -8.87 13.84
N SER A 349 14.20 -9.96 13.18
CA SER A 349 14.37 -11.33 13.68
C SER A 349 15.83 -11.72 13.80
N LEU A 350 16.66 -11.36 12.81
CA LEU A 350 18.10 -11.59 12.85
C LEU A 350 18.73 -10.88 14.07
N ILE A 351 18.44 -9.58 14.25
CA ILE A 351 18.94 -8.78 15.37
C ILE A 351 18.54 -9.38 16.72
N TYR A 352 17.32 -9.91 16.82
CA TYR A 352 16.84 -10.54 18.05
C TYR A 352 17.66 -11.77 18.46
N PHE A 353 18.12 -12.57 17.50
CA PHE A 353 18.82 -13.84 17.76
C PHE A 353 20.34 -13.73 17.76
N ILE A 354 20.92 -12.67 17.18
CA ILE A 354 22.35 -12.38 17.31
C ILE A 354 22.72 -12.36 18.80
N LYS A 355 23.68 -13.19 19.21
CA LYS A 355 24.26 -13.11 20.57
C LYS A 355 25.12 -11.85 20.66
N LYS A 356 25.15 -11.24 21.85
CA LYS A 356 26.02 -10.10 22.12
C LYS A 356 27.47 -10.57 22.22
#